data_AF-A0A3B4DVP1-F1
#
_entry.id   AF-A0A3B4DVP1-F1
#
_cell.length_a   1.000
_cell.length_b   1.000
_cell.length_c   1.000
_cell.angle_alpha   90.00
_cell.angle_beta   90.00
_cell.angle_gamma   90.00
#
_symmetry.space_group_name_H-M   'P 1'
#
loop_
_entity.id
_entity.type
_entity.pdbx_description
1 polymer ?
#
loop_
_entity_poly.entity_id
_entity_poly.type
_entity_poly.pdbx_seq_one_letter_code
_entity_poly.pdbx_strand_id
1 'polypeptide(L)'
;MVGYTGLQCEECEEDHFTNGTDGCLPCGCDSFGAVSPQCDSSGTCVCKTGVYGPKCDDCHPGFFHFSSDGCQPCQCNQRSTYCHPQSGVCLDCQDNTQGQNCEECVPRFYRGLGSSVKDGCVSCPCADHSSTGTCHLDSSGRPVCDECKAGFRGSTCDVCVDGFYKSGDACVPCDCSGNADPRSMPQICHPESGHCLRCANHTTGTHCEHCAPGYMGDARAHNCTFRAVRLLATMAPRSSTTTTSTTTPPSSSTTSPFLLFTSSSPSTAHSSAPTLQSGPGDPASNNNSTASALTVVSWTQFNIIILAVIIAVVVLLMGLVGGVYTYREYRNRKLNAPFWTIELKEDNISFSSYHDSIPHADPNGLLEEEPCVVAANGQLALATAANMYKA
;
A
#
# COMPACT_ATOMS: atom_id res chain seq x y z
N MET A 1 -71.08 -9.00 3.36
CA MET A 1 -70.09 -8.01 3.86
C MET A 1 -69.03 -7.82 2.76
N VAL A 2 -67.98 -7.01 2.94
CA VAL A 2 -66.82 -7.01 2.03
C VAL A 2 -65.83 -8.06 2.53
N GLY A 3 -65.22 -8.85 1.65
CA GLY A 3 -64.29 -9.91 2.06
C GLY A 3 -64.97 -11.22 2.49
N TYR A 4 -66.28 -11.38 2.21
CA TYR A 4 -67.06 -12.56 2.60
C TYR A 4 -67.87 -13.11 1.42
N THR A 5 -67.88 -14.44 1.29
CA THR A 5 -68.64 -15.22 0.31
C THR A 5 -69.52 -16.29 0.99
N GLY A 6 -70.22 -17.09 0.18
CA GLY A 6 -71.16 -18.11 0.65
C GLY A 6 -72.59 -17.57 0.87
N LEU A 7 -73.55 -18.49 1.02
CA LEU A 7 -74.98 -18.16 1.10
C LEU A 7 -75.39 -17.54 2.44
N GLN A 8 -74.52 -17.62 3.46
CA GLN A 8 -74.72 -17.10 4.81
C GLN A 8 -73.61 -16.11 5.21
N CYS A 9 -72.70 -15.74 4.29
CA CYS A 9 -71.44 -15.02 4.58
C CYS A 9 -70.55 -15.81 5.57
N GLU A 10 -70.48 -17.14 5.39
CA GLU A 10 -69.75 -18.06 6.26
C GLU A 10 -68.29 -18.30 5.86
N GLU A 11 -67.90 -17.92 4.64
CA GLU A 11 -66.58 -18.16 4.04
C GLU A 11 -65.95 -16.82 3.62
N CYS A 12 -64.62 -16.75 3.53
CA CYS A 12 -63.95 -15.53 3.06
C CYS A 12 -63.96 -15.42 1.53
N GLU A 13 -64.04 -14.19 1.03
CA GLU A 13 -63.89 -13.89 -0.40
C GLU A 13 -62.46 -14.23 -0.86
N GLU A 14 -62.26 -14.37 -2.18
CA GLU A 14 -60.91 -14.53 -2.71
C GLU A 14 -59.98 -13.38 -2.27
N ASP A 15 -58.70 -13.70 -2.07
CA ASP A 15 -57.69 -12.81 -1.51
C ASP A 15 -57.97 -12.33 -0.07
N HIS A 16 -58.79 -13.06 0.69
CA HIS A 16 -59.04 -12.85 2.12
C HIS A 16 -58.86 -14.15 2.94
N PHE A 17 -58.41 -14.00 4.18
CA PHE A 17 -58.22 -15.10 5.14
C PHE A 17 -58.91 -14.78 6.48
N THR A 18 -59.07 -15.78 7.36
CA THR A 18 -59.56 -15.56 8.73
C THR A 18 -58.65 -16.18 9.78
N ASN A 19 -58.36 -15.42 10.83
CA ASN A 19 -57.68 -15.88 12.04
C ASN A 19 -58.68 -16.46 13.09
N GLY A 20 -59.92 -16.77 12.67
CA GLY A 20 -60.99 -17.34 13.51
C GLY A 20 -61.62 -16.39 14.53
N THR A 21 -61.08 -15.18 14.68
CA THR A 21 -61.47 -14.18 15.70
C THR A 21 -61.97 -12.89 15.07
N ASP A 22 -61.15 -12.27 14.20
CA ASP A 22 -61.36 -10.91 13.70
C ASP A 22 -62.13 -10.83 12.35
N GLY A 23 -62.83 -11.90 11.97
CA GLY A 23 -63.56 -12.00 10.71
C GLY A 23 -62.67 -12.36 9.51
N CYS A 24 -63.04 -11.91 8.31
CA CYS A 24 -62.24 -12.06 7.09
C CYS A 24 -61.41 -10.80 6.82
N LEU A 25 -60.10 -10.95 6.71
CA LEU A 25 -59.12 -9.89 6.50
C LEU A 25 -58.46 -10.07 5.12
N PRO A 26 -58.15 -8.99 4.39
CA PRO A 26 -57.47 -9.10 3.11
C PRO A 26 -56.05 -9.66 3.27
N CYS A 27 -55.65 -10.53 2.35
CA CYS A 27 -54.33 -11.12 2.28
C CYS A 27 -53.23 -10.07 2.10
N GLY A 28 -53.44 -9.10 1.20
CA GLY A 28 -52.51 -7.98 0.99
C GLY A 28 -51.13 -8.39 0.45
N CYS A 29 -51.07 -9.45 -0.35
CA CYS A 29 -49.84 -9.90 -1.01
C CYS A 29 -49.39 -8.92 -2.10
N ASP A 30 -48.08 -8.68 -2.23
CA ASP A 30 -47.56 -7.78 -3.26
C ASP A 30 -47.75 -8.34 -4.68
N SER A 31 -48.20 -7.47 -5.58
CA SER A 31 -48.54 -7.81 -6.96
C SER A 31 -47.33 -8.19 -7.84
N PHE A 32 -46.13 -7.74 -7.49
CA PHE A 32 -44.90 -8.09 -8.19
C PHE A 32 -44.22 -9.31 -7.56
N GLY A 33 -44.14 -9.38 -6.22
CA GLY A 33 -43.41 -10.42 -5.52
C GLY A 33 -44.18 -11.71 -5.20
N ALA A 34 -45.51 -11.67 -5.09
CA ALA A 34 -46.33 -12.88 -4.87
C ALA A 34 -46.69 -13.60 -6.19
N VAL A 35 -46.89 -14.91 -6.12
CA VAL A 35 -47.37 -15.75 -7.23
C VAL A 35 -48.87 -15.51 -7.51
N SER A 36 -49.63 -15.18 -6.45
CA SER A 36 -51.06 -14.88 -6.47
C SER A 36 -51.40 -13.93 -5.32
N PRO A 37 -52.47 -13.14 -5.41
CA PRO A 37 -52.93 -12.30 -4.30
C PRO A 37 -53.54 -13.09 -3.11
N GLN A 38 -53.75 -14.39 -3.30
CA GLN A 38 -54.20 -15.36 -2.30
C GLN A 38 -53.12 -15.69 -1.25
N CYS A 39 -53.54 -16.00 -0.02
CA CYS A 39 -52.68 -16.36 1.11
C CYS A 39 -53.23 -17.58 1.87
N ASP A 40 -52.42 -18.15 2.77
CA ASP A 40 -52.84 -19.25 3.65
C ASP A 40 -53.68 -18.77 4.85
N SER A 41 -54.12 -19.70 5.70
CA SER A 41 -54.92 -19.40 6.90
C SER A 41 -54.17 -18.63 8.00
N SER A 42 -52.86 -18.42 7.87
CA SER A 42 -52.09 -17.50 8.73
C SER A 42 -51.98 -16.08 8.15
N GLY A 43 -52.45 -15.87 6.92
CA GLY A 43 -52.27 -14.64 6.17
C GLY A 43 -50.93 -14.58 5.43
N THR A 44 -50.24 -15.70 5.25
CA THR A 44 -48.92 -15.77 4.58
C THR A 44 -49.08 -16.02 3.09
N CYS A 45 -48.45 -15.17 2.28
CA CYS A 45 -48.52 -15.19 0.82
C CYS A 45 -47.53 -16.17 0.19
N VAL A 46 -47.84 -16.70 -1.00
CA VAL A 46 -46.93 -17.58 -1.76
C VAL A 46 -46.01 -16.74 -2.64
N CYS A 47 -44.73 -16.66 -2.29
CA CYS A 47 -43.77 -15.77 -2.95
C CYS A 47 -43.11 -16.37 -4.20
N LYS A 48 -42.73 -15.51 -5.15
CA LYS A 48 -41.93 -15.85 -6.34
C LYS A 48 -40.47 -16.13 -5.96
N THR A 49 -39.71 -16.64 -6.92
CA THR A 49 -38.27 -16.93 -6.75
C THR A 49 -37.49 -15.70 -6.30
N GLY A 50 -36.67 -15.86 -5.25
CA GLY A 50 -35.85 -14.79 -4.69
C GLY A 50 -36.60 -13.77 -3.82
N VAL A 51 -37.91 -13.91 -3.64
CA VAL A 51 -38.75 -13.04 -2.80
C VAL A 51 -39.06 -13.72 -1.46
N TYR A 52 -39.20 -12.95 -0.39
CA TYR A 52 -39.62 -13.44 0.93
C TYR A 52 -40.46 -12.39 1.67
N GLY A 53 -40.77 -12.67 2.94
CA GLY A 53 -41.68 -11.87 3.78
C GLY A 53 -43.11 -12.42 3.74
N PRO A 54 -43.95 -12.12 4.76
CA PRO A 54 -45.31 -12.65 4.84
C PRO A 54 -46.21 -12.12 3.72
N LYS A 55 -45.85 -10.98 3.09
CA LYS A 55 -46.57 -10.34 1.98
C LYS A 55 -45.80 -10.38 0.66
N CYS A 56 -44.65 -11.06 0.62
CA CYS A 56 -43.79 -11.17 -0.55
C CYS A 56 -43.28 -9.82 -1.08
N ASP A 57 -42.93 -8.93 -0.16
CA ASP A 57 -42.62 -7.52 -0.36
C ASP A 57 -41.12 -7.19 -0.40
N ASP A 58 -40.24 -8.14 -0.04
CA ASP A 58 -38.78 -7.97 -0.01
C ASP A 58 -38.01 -9.06 -0.79
N CYS A 59 -36.79 -8.73 -1.26
CA CYS A 59 -35.87 -9.72 -1.83
C CYS A 59 -35.10 -10.50 -0.74
N HIS A 60 -35.10 -11.83 -0.85
CA HIS A 60 -34.38 -12.72 0.06
C HIS A 60 -32.88 -12.37 0.12
N PRO A 61 -32.20 -12.46 1.28
CA PRO A 61 -30.76 -12.30 1.38
C PRO A 61 -30.01 -13.12 0.32
N GLY A 62 -29.14 -12.47 -0.46
CA GLY A 62 -28.48 -13.06 -1.63
C GLY A 62 -29.23 -12.88 -2.96
N PHE A 63 -30.33 -12.12 -2.98
CA PHE A 63 -31.04 -11.68 -4.17
C PHE A 63 -31.20 -10.15 -4.19
N PHE A 64 -31.42 -9.59 -5.38
CA PHE A 64 -31.61 -8.17 -5.65
C PHE A 64 -32.59 -7.93 -6.81
N HIS A 65 -32.92 -6.67 -7.09
CA HIS A 65 -33.79 -6.25 -8.19
C HIS A 65 -35.21 -6.86 -8.12
N PHE A 66 -35.99 -6.37 -7.16
CA PHE A 66 -37.41 -6.69 -7.01
C PHE A 66 -38.20 -6.29 -8.26
N SER A 67 -38.92 -7.24 -8.85
CA SER A 67 -39.57 -7.10 -10.16
C SER A 67 -40.81 -8.01 -10.29
N SER A 68 -41.55 -7.89 -11.41
CA SER A 68 -42.69 -8.77 -11.72
C SER A 68 -42.36 -10.25 -11.74
N ASP A 69 -41.09 -10.59 -11.95
CA ASP A 69 -40.60 -11.95 -12.13
C ASP A 69 -39.98 -12.51 -10.82
N GLY A 70 -40.07 -11.74 -9.73
CA GLY A 70 -39.38 -11.99 -8.46
C GLY A 70 -38.08 -11.19 -8.34
N CYS A 71 -37.08 -11.77 -7.66
CA CYS A 71 -35.74 -11.17 -7.52
C CYS A 71 -34.66 -12.04 -8.16
N GLN A 72 -33.56 -11.40 -8.59
CA GLN A 72 -32.43 -12.06 -9.25
C GLN A 72 -31.29 -12.35 -8.25
N PRO A 73 -30.57 -13.49 -8.37
CA PRO A 73 -29.50 -13.83 -7.42
C PRO A 73 -28.26 -12.94 -7.59
N CYS A 74 -27.62 -12.57 -6.48
CA CYS A 74 -26.40 -11.76 -6.46
C CYS A 74 -25.25 -12.40 -7.27
N GLN A 75 -24.58 -11.59 -8.10
CA GLN A 75 -23.58 -12.09 -9.07
C GLN A 75 -22.12 -11.86 -8.62
N CYS A 76 -21.82 -12.21 -7.37
CA CYS A 76 -20.58 -11.80 -6.67
C CYS A 76 -19.36 -12.74 -6.87
N ASN A 77 -19.19 -13.31 -8.07
CA ASN A 77 -18.07 -14.20 -8.44
C ASN A 77 -17.70 -15.33 -7.43
N GLN A 78 -18.65 -15.75 -6.58
CA GLN A 78 -18.44 -16.69 -5.46
C GLN A 78 -17.50 -16.17 -4.34
N ARG A 79 -17.17 -14.87 -4.34
CA ARG A 79 -16.42 -14.16 -3.28
C ARG A 79 -17.32 -13.47 -2.26
N SER A 80 -18.62 -13.35 -2.53
CA SER A 80 -19.64 -13.02 -1.52
C SER A 80 -20.94 -13.74 -1.84
N THR A 81 -21.81 -13.88 -0.83
CA THR A 81 -23.20 -14.34 -0.95
C THR A 81 -24.21 -13.21 -0.77
N TYR A 82 -23.76 -11.98 -0.51
CA TYR A 82 -24.61 -10.84 -0.20
C TYR A 82 -24.32 -9.66 -1.14
N CYS A 83 -25.39 -8.98 -1.56
CA CYS A 83 -25.32 -7.76 -2.34
C CYS A 83 -26.44 -6.80 -1.93
N HIS A 84 -26.30 -5.52 -2.28
CA HIS A 84 -27.29 -4.49 -1.96
C HIS A 84 -28.59 -4.71 -2.76
N PRO A 85 -29.76 -4.83 -2.11
CA PRO A 85 -30.97 -5.42 -2.70
C PRO A 85 -31.57 -4.63 -3.88
N GLN A 86 -31.25 -3.33 -4.01
CA GLN A 86 -31.72 -2.51 -5.13
C GLN A 86 -30.73 -2.41 -6.29
N SER A 87 -29.43 -2.60 -6.06
CA SER A 87 -28.39 -2.31 -7.06
C SER A 87 -27.53 -3.51 -7.46
N GLY A 88 -27.61 -4.65 -6.75
CA GLY A 88 -26.82 -5.84 -7.06
C GLY A 88 -25.34 -5.74 -6.70
N VAL A 89 -24.87 -4.57 -6.23
CA VAL A 89 -23.47 -4.34 -5.83
C VAL A 89 -23.14 -5.20 -4.61
N CYS A 90 -22.11 -6.02 -4.74
CA CYS A 90 -21.71 -6.99 -3.74
C CYS A 90 -21.15 -6.35 -2.47
N LEU A 91 -21.43 -6.97 -1.33
CA LEU A 91 -21.01 -6.55 -0.01
C LEU A 91 -20.00 -7.55 0.56
N ASP A 92 -19.03 -7.06 1.32
CA ASP A 92 -18.00 -7.86 2.02
C ASP A 92 -17.32 -8.92 1.13
N CYS A 93 -16.78 -8.46 -0.01
CA CYS A 93 -15.99 -9.27 -0.94
C CYS A 93 -14.78 -9.94 -0.24
N GLN A 94 -14.74 -11.28 -0.30
CA GLN A 94 -13.69 -12.09 0.36
C GLN A 94 -12.46 -12.28 -0.54
N ASP A 95 -11.44 -12.97 -0.02
CA ASP A 95 -10.22 -13.36 -0.74
C ASP A 95 -9.48 -12.21 -1.43
N ASN A 96 -9.48 -11.04 -0.80
CA ASN A 96 -8.80 -9.82 -1.26
C ASN A 96 -9.34 -9.30 -2.61
N THR A 97 -10.64 -9.45 -2.85
CA THR A 97 -11.33 -8.94 -4.05
C THR A 97 -12.14 -7.67 -3.79
N GLN A 98 -12.41 -6.90 -4.85
CA GLN A 98 -13.26 -5.70 -4.85
C GLN A 98 -14.00 -5.56 -6.19
N GLY A 99 -14.70 -4.44 -6.39
CA GLY A 99 -15.50 -4.16 -7.58
C GLY A 99 -17.00 -4.33 -7.31
N GLN A 100 -17.84 -4.25 -8.34
CA GLN A 100 -19.30 -4.34 -8.16
C GLN A 100 -19.77 -5.79 -7.96
N ASN A 101 -18.98 -6.74 -8.46
CA ASN A 101 -19.21 -8.17 -8.54
C ASN A 101 -18.09 -8.98 -7.85
N CYS A 102 -17.22 -8.33 -7.06
CA CYS A 102 -15.98 -8.91 -6.51
C CYS A 102 -15.03 -9.47 -7.61
N GLU A 103 -14.93 -8.74 -8.72
CA GLU A 103 -14.23 -9.09 -9.95
C GLU A 103 -12.76 -8.63 -10.01
N GLU A 104 -12.43 -7.54 -9.31
CA GLU A 104 -11.10 -6.97 -9.20
C GLU A 104 -10.34 -7.50 -7.96
N CYS A 105 -9.03 -7.24 -7.89
CA CYS A 105 -8.25 -7.42 -6.65
C CYS A 105 -8.14 -6.09 -5.90
N VAL A 106 -8.10 -6.12 -4.56
CA VAL A 106 -7.79 -4.94 -3.74
C VAL A 106 -6.33 -4.49 -3.98
N PRO A 107 -5.98 -3.21 -3.73
CA PRO A 107 -4.60 -2.73 -3.85
C PRO A 107 -3.60 -3.58 -3.07
N ARG A 108 -2.42 -3.80 -3.68
CA ARG A 108 -1.38 -4.76 -3.27
C ARG A 108 -1.71 -6.25 -3.46
N PHE A 109 -2.81 -6.61 -4.12
CA PHE A 109 -3.11 -7.97 -4.53
C PHE A 109 -3.32 -8.05 -6.05
N TYR A 110 -3.02 -9.21 -6.63
CA TYR A 110 -3.11 -9.46 -8.06
C TYR A 110 -3.68 -10.85 -8.35
N ARG A 111 -4.13 -11.04 -9.60
CA ARG A 111 -4.61 -12.31 -10.15
C ARG A 111 -3.57 -12.82 -11.16
N GLY A 112 -3.13 -14.07 -11.02
CA GLY A 112 -2.11 -14.65 -11.91
C GLY A 112 -2.63 -15.02 -13.30
N LEU A 113 -1.74 -15.18 -14.29
CA LEU A 113 -2.11 -15.70 -15.61
C LEU A 113 -2.84 -17.04 -15.50
N GLY A 114 -3.97 -17.16 -16.20
CA GLY A 114 -4.78 -18.39 -16.22
C GLY A 114 -5.68 -18.60 -15.00
N SER A 115 -5.61 -17.74 -13.98
CA SER A 115 -6.58 -17.75 -12.87
C SER A 115 -7.96 -17.26 -13.33
N SER A 116 -9.00 -17.91 -12.83
CA SER A 116 -10.40 -17.51 -13.02
C SER A 116 -10.73 -16.31 -12.14
N VAL A 117 -11.68 -15.47 -12.56
CA VAL A 117 -12.26 -14.40 -11.71
C VAL A 117 -12.87 -14.97 -10.42
N LYS A 118 -13.25 -16.26 -10.44
CA LYS A 118 -13.76 -16.97 -9.26
C LYS A 118 -12.71 -17.35 -8.22
N ASP A 119 -11.42 -17.23 -8.52
CA ASP A 119 -10.36 -17.55 -7.55
C ASP A 119 -10.10 -16.35 -6.62
N GLY A 120 -9.41 -16.57 -5.49
CA GLY A 120 -8.91 -15.48 -4.65
C GLY A 120 -7.75 -14.70 -5.29
N CYS A 121 -7.52 -13.47 -4.82
CA CYS A 121 -6.35 -12.66 -5.20
C CYS A 121 -5.16 -12.89 -4.25
N VAL A 122 -3.94 -12.86 -4.82
CA VAL A 122 -2.68 -13.17 -4.13
C VAL A 122 -1.89 -11.88 -3.89
N SER A 123 -1.21 -11.76 -2.75
CA SER A 123 -0.40 -10.57 -2.43
C SER A 123 0.72 -10.34 -3.46
N CYS A 124 0.92 -9.09 -3.85
CA CYS A 124 2.04 -8.66 -4.67
C CYS A 124 3.38 -8.99 -3.98
N PRO A 125 4.36 -9.61 -4.68
CA PRO A 125 5.68 -9.96 -4.12
C PRO A 125 6.62 -8.75 -4.11
N CYS A 126 6.18 -7.65 -3.51
CA CYS A 126 6.92 -6.39 -3.40
C CYS A 126 7.53 -6.25 -2.00
N ALA A 127 8.78 -5.80 -1.90
CA ALA A 127 9.41 -5.55 -0.61
C ALA A 127 8.81 -4.29 0.07
N ASP A 128 8.27 -4.46 1.28
CA ASP A 128 7.50 -3.43 1.99
C ASP A 128 8.28 -2.14 2.26
N HIS A 129 9.54 -2.28 2.65
CA HIS A 129 10.41 -1.14 2.95
C HIS A 129 10.82 -0.37 1.69
N SER A 130 10.77 -0.97 0.49
CA SER A 130 11.30 -0.38 -0.76
C SER A 130 10.26 -0.13 -1.87
N SER A 131 8.98 -0.45 -1.70
CA SER A 131 7.92 -0.22 -2.71
C SER A 131 6.66 0.46 -2.15
N THR A 132 5.83 1.02 -3.05
CA THR A 132 4.40 1.31 -2.77
C THR A 132 3.57 0.03 -2.66
N GLY A 133 4.07 -1.09 -3.20
CA GLY A 133 3.60 -2.46 -3.01
C GLY A 133 2.38 -2.86 -3.85
N THR A 134 1.85 -1.96 -4.68
CA THR A 134 0.95 -2.33 -5.77
C THR A 134 1.76 -2.93 -6.93
N CYS A 135 1.15 -3.80 -7.72
CA CYS A 135 1.81 -4.47 -8.84
C CYS A 135 0.83 -4.75 -9.99
N HIS A 136 1.38 -4.76 -11.21
CA HIS A 136 0.71 -5.21 -12.42
C HIS A 136 1.35 -6.50 -12.96
N LEU A 137 0.74 -7.13 -13.96
CA LEU A 137 1.37 -8.23 -14.71
C LEU A 137 2.16 -7.70 -15.91
N ASP A 138 3.39 -8.18 -16.10
CA ASP A 138 4.16 -7.94 -17.31
C ASP A 138 3.63 -8.75 -18.52
N SER A 139 4.24 -8.56 -19.70
CA SER A 139 3.87 -9.27 -20.93
C SER A 139 4.14 -10.79 -20.90
N SER A 140 4.80 -11.31 -19.86
CA SER A 140 4.96 -12.74 -19.58
C SER A 140 4.04 -13.23 -18.45
N GLY A 141 3.21 -12.35 -17.87
CA GLY A 141 2.30 -12.65 -16.76
C GLY A 141 2.97 -12.75 -15.40
N ARG A 142 4.14 -12.14 -15.21
CA ARG A 142 4.80 -12.05 -13.91
C ARG A 142 4.40 -10.77 -13.19
N PRO A 143 4.19 -10.79 -11.87
CA PRO A 143 3.95 -9.56 -11.11
C PRO A 143 5.20 -8.67 -11.11
N VAL A 144 4.98 -7.38 -11.37
CA VAL A 144 5.98 -6.31 -11.35
C VAL A 144 5.43 -5.17 -10.52
N CYS A 145 6.14 -4.78 -9.46
CA CYS A 145 5.76 -3.67 -8.59
C CYS A 145 5.75 -2.34 -9.36
N ASP A 146 4.71 -1.52 -9.15
CA ASP A 146 4.47 -0.32 -9.98
C ASP A 146 5.47 0.80 -9.70
N GLU A 147 5.87 0.96 -8.43
CA GLU A 147 6.80 2.00 -7.99
C GLU A 147 7.78 1.44 -6.95
N CYS A 148 9.07 1.58 -7.25
CA CYS A 148 10.17 1.36 -6.32
C CYS A 148 10.63 2.71 -5.74
N LYS A 149 10.88 2.74 -4.43
CA LYS A 149 11.41 3.92 -3.73
C LYS A 149 12.84 4.21 -4.22
N ALA A 150 13.26 5.47 -4.10
CA ALA A 150 14.57 5.91 -4.54
C ALA A 150 15.70 5.03 -3.95
N GLY A 151 16.62 4.58 -4.81
CA GLY A 151 17.68 3.64 -4.46
C GLY A 151 17.39 2.17 -4.82
N PHE A 152 16.13 1.82 -5.13
CA PHE A 152 15.72 0.43 -5.42
C PHE A 152 15.19 0.24 -6.86
N ARG A 153 15.27 -0.99 -7.37
CA ARG A 153 14.81 -1.43 -8.69
C ARG A 153 14.51 -2.94 -8.74
N GLY A 154 14.12 -3.42 -9.92
CA GLY A 154 13.76 -4.83 -10.17
C GLY A 154 12.27 -5.08 -9.92
N SER A 155 11.75 -6.22 -10.39
CA SER A 155 10.30 -6.52 -10.39
C SER A 155 9.67 -6.60 -9.00
N THR A 156 10.47 -6.81 -7.95
CA THR A 156 10.06 -6.90 -6.54
C THR A 156 10.49 -5.66 -5.71
N CYS A 157 11.18 -4.70 -6.33
CA CYS A 157 11.89 -3.59 -5.68
C CYS A 157 12.93 -3.99 -4.62
N ASP A 158 13.39 -5.24 -4.58
CA ASP A 158 14.31 -5.72 -3.53
C ASP A 158 15.82 -5.54 -3.88
N VAL A 159 16.13 -5.05 -5.09
CA VAL A 159 17.50 -4.93 -5.61
C VAL A 159 17.91 -3.46 -5.69
N CYS A 160 19.12 -3.11 -5.26
CA CYS A 160 19.61 -1.73 -5.35
C CYS A 160 19.85 -1.25 -6.80
N VAL A 161 19.69 0.06 -7.01
CA VAL A 161 20.06 0.71 -8.28
C VAL A 161 21.57 0.70 -8.49
N ASP A 162 21.98 0.89 -9.74
CA ASP A 162 23.37 0.80 -10.14
C ASP A 162 24.21 1.90 -9.46
N GLY A 163 25.34 1.49 -8.85
CA GLY A 163 26.15 2.36 -7.99
C GLY A 163 25.77 2.35 -6.51
N PHE A 164 24.80 1.53 -6.10
CA PHE A 164 24.43 1.27 -4.71
C PHE A 164 24.48 -0.23 -4.40
N TYR A 165 24.65 -0.57 -3.13
CA TYR A 165 24.61 -1.94 -2.60
C TYR A 165 23.71 -2.04 -1.36
N LYS A 166 23.24 -3.25 -1.08
CA LYS A 166 22.30 -3.57 -0.01
C LYS A 166 23.01 -3.66 1.35
N SER A 167 22.50 -2.95 2.34
CA SER A 167 23.01 -2.94 3.71
C SER A 167 21.82 -3.00 4.67
N GLY A 168 21.35 -4.23 4.94
CA GLY A 168 20.03 -4.44 5.54
C GLY A 168 18.91 -4.02 4.58
N ASP A 169 17.89 -3.35 5.10
CA ASP A 169 16.73 -2.85 4.35
C ASP A 169 16.99 -1.53 3.60
N ALA A 170 18.27 -1.16 3.38
CA ALA A 170 18.68 0.12 2.80
C ALA A 170 19.72 -0.06 1.68
N CYS A 171 19.62 0.75 0.63
CA CYS A 171 20.62 0.85 -0.43
C CYS A 171 21.60 1.99 -0.12
N VAL A 172 22.88 1.64 0.02
CA VAL A 172 24.00 2.53 0.36
C VAL A 172 24.89 2.71 -0.88
N PRO A 173 25.38 3.92 -1.20
CA PRO A 173 26.25 4.13 -2.35
C PRO A 173 27.58 3.38 -2.20
N CYS A 174 28.13 2.87 -3.31
CA CYS A 174 29.43 2.21 -3.34
C CYS A 174 30.59 3.17 -2.96
N ASP A 175 31.29 2.96 -1.83
CA ASP A 175 32.63 3.56 -1.64
C ASP A 175 33.67 2.71 -2.39
N CYS A 176 34.22 3.26 -3.47
CA CYS A 176 35.37 2.70 -4.18
C CYS A 176 36.62 3.57 -4.04
N SER A 177 36.73 4.36 -2.96
CA SER A 177 37.85 5.27 -2.67
C SER A 177 38.15 6.27 -3.80
N GLY A 178 37.17 6.57 -4.65
CA GLY A 178 37.33 7.33 -5.90
C GLY A 178 38.18 6.65 -6.99
N ASN A 179 38.53 5.37 -6.82
CA ASN A 179 39.40 4.59 -7.70
C ASN A 179 38.66 3.48 -8.48
N ALA A 180 37.34 3.59 -8.69
CA ALA A 180 36.64 2.65 -9.57
C ALA A 180 37.09 2.78 -11.03
N ASP A 181 37.15 1.67 -11.77
CA ASP A 181 37.34 1.68 -13.23
C ASP A 181 36.12 2.35 -13.90
N PRO A 182 36.28 3.45 -14.67
CA PRO A 182 35.18 4.09 -15.40
C PRO A 182 34.43 3.13 -16.34
N ARG A 183 35.08 2.04 -16.77
CA ARG A 183 34.50 0.99 -17.62
C ARG A 183 33.64 -0.03 -16.85
N SER A 184 33.42 0.17 -15.54
CA SER A 184 32.43 -0.56 -14.73
C SER A 184 31.12 0.20 -14.55
N MET A 185 31.09 1.50 -14.85
CA MET A 185 29.86 2.30 -14.88
C MET A 185 28.82 1.64 -15.82
N PRO A 186 27.54 1.48 -15.41
CA PRO A 186 26.94 1.98 -14.17
C PRO A 186 27.13 1.09 -12.92
N GLN A 187 27.35 -0.22 -13.09
CA GLN A 187 27.53 -1.19 -12.00
C GLN A 187 28.97 -1.18 -11.45
N ILE A 188 29.33 -0.13 -10.70
CA ILE A 188 30.70 0.06 -10.17
C ILE A 188 31.08 -0.89 -9.02
N CYS A 189 30.11 -1.36 -8.21
CA CYS A 189 30.31 -2.37 -7.17
C CYS A 189 29.21 -3.43 -7.17
N HIS A 190 29.45 -4.55 -6.47
CA HIS A 190 28.53 -5.68 -6.39
C HIS A 190 27.32 -5.37 -5.48
N PRO A 191 26.07 -5.55 -5.95
CA PRO A 191 24.88 -5.02 -5.28
C PRO A 191 24.57 -5.65 -3.92
N GLU A 192 25.05 -6.85 -3.61
CA GLU A 192 24.81 -7.49 -2.30
C GLU A 192 25.98 -7.34 -1.30
N SER A 193 27.12 -6.78 -1.72
CA SER A 193 28.34 -6.80 -0.88
C SER A 193 29.19 -5.54 -0.91
N GLY A 194 28.85 -4.53 -1.71
CA GLY A 194 29.60 -3.27 -1.81
C GLY A 194 30.98 -3.39 -2.46
N HIS A 195 31.44 -4.59 -2.79
CA HIS A 195 32.77 -4.84 -3.33
C HIS A 195 32.90 -4.27 -4.75
N CYS A 196 33.85 -3.36 -4.94
CA CYS A 196 34.09 -2.69 -6.22
C CYS A 196 34.56 -3.67 -7.29
N LEU A 197 33.89 -3.68 -8.46
CA LEU A 197 34.09 -4.73 -9.44
C LEU A 197 35.47 -4.68 -10.10
N ARG A 198 36.02 -3.46 -10.29
CA ARG A 198 37.32 -3.19 -10.91
C ARG A 198 37.92 -1.89 -10.35
N CYS A 199 39.21 -1.94 -10.03
CA CYS A 199 39.98 -0.80 -9.53
C CYS A 199 40.87 -0.18 -10.64
N ALA A 200 40.97 1.15 -10.64
CA ALA A 200 41.82 1.97 -11.48
C ALA A 200 43.06 2.47 -10.71
N ASN A 201 43.80 3.43 -11.27
CA ASN A 201 44.86 4.20 -10.59
C ASN A 201 45.95 3.34 -9.90
N HIS A 202 46.17 2.11 -10.39
CA HIS A 202 47.04 1.12 -9.77
C HIS A 202 46.69 0.81 -8.30
N THR A 203 45.39 0.67 -8.00
CA THR A 203 44.86 0.31 -6.68
C THR A 203 44.28 -1.10 -6.63
N THR A 204 44.00 -1.58 -5.43
CA THR A 204 43.46 -2.90 -5.09
C THR A 204 42.73 -2.82 -3.73
N GLY A 205 42.16 -3.94 -3.29
CA GLY A 205 41.28 -4.01 -2.11
C GLY A 205 39.80 -4.00 -2.51
N THR A 206 38.91 -4.27 -1.55
CA THR A 206 37.46 -4.42 -1.80
C THR A 206 36.77 -3.10 -2.13
N HIS A 207 37.36 -1.98 -1.69
CA HIS A 207 36.90 -0.61 -1.91
C HIS A 207 37.97 0.20 -2.67
N CYS A 208 38.88 -0.48 -3.38
CA CYS A 208 40.03 0.12 -4.09
C CYS A 208 40.88 1.06 -3.20
N GLU A 209 41.01 0.68 -1.91
CA GLU A 209 41.56 1.50 -0.82
C GLU A 209 43.07 1.30 -0.57
N HIS A 210 43.74 0.44 -1.35
CA HIS A 210 45.16 0.11 -1.21
C HIS A 210 45.90 0.26 -2.55
N CYS A 211 47.20 0.56 -2.54
CA CYS A 211 48.00 0.49 -3.77
C CYS A 211 48.23 -0.97 -4.19
N ALA A 212 48.19 -1.24 -5.49
CA ALA A 212 48.42 -2.56 -6.05
C ALA A 212 49.89 -3.03 -5.84
N PRO A 213 50.17 -4.35 -5.87
CA PRO A 213 51.53 -4.87 -5.67
C PRO A 213 52.57 -4.20 -6.59
N GLY A 214 53.64 -3.66 -5.99
CA GLY A 214 54.69 -2.90 -6.69
C GLY A 214 54.50 -1.37 -6.67
N TYR A 215 53.35 -0.88 -6.24
CA TYR A 215 53.05 0.55 -6.10
C TYR A 215 53.09 0.97 -4.61
N MET A 216 53.49 2.21 -4.36
CA MET A 216 53.61 2.79 -3.02
C MET A 216 53.03 4.21 -3.00
N GLY A 217 52.46 4.61 -1.86
CA GLY A 217 51.83 5.90 -1.64
C GLY A 217 50.50 5.74 -0.90
N ASP A 218 49.56 6.64 -1.17
CA ASP A 218 48.20 6.61 -0.63
C ASP A 218 47.19 6.50 -1.77
N ALA A 219 46.35 5.46 -1.73
CA ALA A 219 45.30 5.21 -2.71
C ALA A 219 44.11 6.16 -2.57
N ARG A 220 43.72 6.55 -1.35
CA ARG A 220 42.61 7.49 -1.10
C ARG A 220 42.99 8.93 -1.45
N ALA A 221 44.29 9.24 -1.47
CA ALA A 221 44.84 10.47 -2.06
C ALA A 221 45.26 10.33 -3.54
N HIS A 222 44.87 9.24 -4.23
CA HIS A 222 45.14 8.96 -5.64
C HIS A 222 46.63 9.01 -6.07
N ASN A 223 47.55 8.70 -5.15
CA ASN A 223 49.00 8.87 -5.31
C ASN A 223 49.76 7.54 -5.22
N CYS A 224 49.27 6.49 -5.89
CA CYS A 224 49.97 5.20 -5.98
C CYS A 224 51.02 5.24 -7.10
N THR A 225 52.30 5.23 -6.74
CA THR A 225 53.43 5.36 -7.68
C THR A 225 54.27 4.08 -7.73
N PHE A 226 54.73 3.68 -8.93
CA PHE A 226 55.57 2.50 -9.09
C PHE A 226 56.99 2.76 -8.57
N ARG A 227 57.40 2.04 -7.52
CA ARG A 227 58.75 2.17 -6.97
C ARG A 227 59.66 1.09 -7.52
N ALA A 228 60.32 1.37 -8.64
CA ALA A 228 61.32 0.50 -9.23
C ALA A 228 62.45 0.20 -8.23
N VAL A 229 62.40 -0.97 -7.58
CA VAL A 229 63.49 -1.47 -6.75
C VAL A 229 64.68 -1.74 -7.66
N ARG A 230 65.68 -0.85 -7.63
CA ARG A 230 66.99 -1.13 -8.23
C ARG A 230 67.60 -2.30 -7.46
N LEU A 231 67.47 -3.50 -8.03
CA LEU A 231 68.24 -4.67 -7.61
C LEU A 231 69.72 -4.33 -7.77
N LEU A 232 70.36 -3.93 -6.67
CA LEU A 232 71.81 -3.86 -6.56
C LEU A 232 72.33 -5.28 -6.73
N ALA A 233 72.88 -5.58 -7.91
CA ALA A 233 73.42 -6.88 -8.25
C ALA A 233 74.67 -7.16 -7.39
N THR A 234 74.45 -7.78 -6.23
CA THR A 234 75.52 -8.29 -5.35
C THR A 234 76.31 -9.34 -6.12
N MET A 235 77.54 -9.01 -6.49
CA MET A 235 78.40 -9.89 -7.29
C MET A 235 78.72 -11.18 -6.52
N ALA A 236 78.17 -12.30 -6.97
CA ALA A 236 78.60 -13.62 -6.51
C ALA A 236 79.99 -13.96 -7.10
N PRO A 237 80.93 -14.53 -6.33
CA PRO A 237 82.28 -14.84 -6.80
C PRO A 237 82.31 -16.04 -7.78
N ARG A 238 83.37 -16.09 -8.59
CA ARG A 238 83.51 -16.97 -9.76
C ARG A 238 84.40 -18.19 -9.48
N SER A 239 83.83 -19.40 -9.50
CA SER A 239 84.46 -20.72 -9.79
C SER A 239 83.40 -21.83 -9.62
N SER A 240 83.40 -22.96 -10.34
CA SER A 240 84.28 -23.45 -11.42
C SER A 240 83.53 -24.40 -12.37
N THR A 241 84.16 -24.72 -13.51
CA THR A 241 83.81 -25.76 -14.51
C THR A 241 83.29 -27.09 -13.95
N THR A 242 82.47 -27.89 -14.66
CA THR A 242 82.24 -27.97 -16.14
C THR A 242 80.71 -28.03 -16.46
N THR A 243 80.10 -28.52 -17.56
CA THR A 243 80.46 -29.44 -18.67
C THR A 243 79.72 -29.06 -19.98
N THR A 244 80.16 -29.61 -21.11
CA THR A 244 79.52 -29.64 -22.45
C THR A 244 78.23 -30.51 -22.49
N SER A 245 77.35 -30.52 -23.52
CA SER A 245 77.51 -30.19 -24.97
C SER A 245 76.21 -29.81 -25.71
N THR A 246 76.33 -28.93 -26.73
CA THR A 246 75.48 -28.82 -27.98
C THR A 246 73.96 -28.56 -27.84
N THR A 247 73.30 -27.78 -28.70
CA THR A 247 73.41 -27.65 -30.17
C THR A 247 73.39 -26.19 -30.69
N THR A 248 73.56 -25.97 -32.00
CA THR A 248 73.68 -24.64 -32.66
C THR A 248 72.64 -24.48 -33.83
N PRO A 249 72.68 -23.47 -34.76
CA PRO A 249 71.57 -22.53 -34.99
C PRO A 249 70.97 -22.64 -36.42
N PRO A 250 70.08 -21.71 -36.90
CA PRO A 250 70.40 -20.34 -37.39
C PRO A 250 69.44 -19.26 -36.79
N SER A 251 69.58 -17.91 -36.80
CA SER A 251 69.97 -16.86 -37.77
C SER A 251 68.99 -16.64 -38.95
N SER A 252 68.59 -15.43 -39.40
CA SER A 252 68.91 -14.03 -39.01
C SER A 252 67.99 -12.98 -39.71
N SER A 253 68.00 -11.73 -39.20
CA SER A 253 67.75 -10.45 -39.91
C SER A 253 66.32 -10.17 -40.47
N THR A 254 65.88 -8.95 -40.84
CA THR A 254 66.61 -7.69 -41.19
C THR A 254 65.79 -6.39 -40.98
N THR A 255 66.50 -5.26 -40.86
CA THR A 255 66.11 -3.85 -41.17
C THR A 255 65.13 -3.02 -40.32
N SER A 256 65.56 -1.78 -40.09
CA SER A 256 64.81 -0.56 -39.71
C SER A 256 64.59 0.30 -41.00
N PRO A 257 64.12 1.58 -41.04
CA PRO A 257 64.07 2.59 -39.97
C PRO A 257 62.86 3.57 -39.94
N PHE A 258 62.91 4.49 -38.96
CA PHE A 258 62.34 5.86 -38.90
C PHE A 258 60.85 6.13 -39.20
N LEU A 259 60.19 6.84 -38.26
CA LEU A 259 59.89 8.27 -38.42
C LEU A 259 59.68 8.92 -37.03
N LEU A 260 59.97 10.22 -36.90
CA LEU A 260 59.60 11.03 -35.72
C LEU A 260 58.36 11.87 -36.06
N PHE A 261 57.50 12.09 -35.08
CA PHE A 261 56.53 13.19 -35.10
C PHE A 261 56.54 13.94 -33.76
N THR A 262 56.96 15.20 -33.82
CA THR A 262 56.68 16.21 -32.80
C THR A 262 55.32 16.86 -33.08
N SER A 263 54.51 17.09 -32.06
CA SER A 263 53.37 18.01 -32.11
C SER A 263 53.30 18.83 -30.84
N SER A 264 52.96 20.10 -30.97
CA SER A 264 53.02 21.11 -29.92
C SER A 264 51.66 21.39 -29.29
N SER A 265 51.66 21.70 -28.00
CA SER A 265 50.50 22.23 -27.29
C SER A 265 50.11 23.62 -27.78
N PRO A 266 48.82 23.96 -27.84
CA PRO A 266 48.33 25.32 -27.68
C PRO A 266 47.73 25.52 -26.28
N SER A 267 47.99 26.67 -25.66
CA SER A 267 47.34 27.09 -24.42
C SER A 267 46.63 28.42 -24.64
N THR A 268 45.32 28.45 -24.41
CA THR A 268 44.54 29.68 -24.26
C THR A 268 43.50 29.45 -23.16
N ALA A 269 43.20 30.50 -22.39
CA ALA A 269 42.30 30.43 -21.25
C ALA A 269 41.00 31.20 -21.53
N HIS A 270 39.94 30.93 -20.76
CA HIS A 270 39.26 31.97 -19.98
C HIS A 270 38.13 31.40 -19.10
N SER A 271 38.00 31.96 -17.89
CA SER A 271 36.75 32.25 -17.14
C SER A 271 35.76 31.10 -16.80
N SER A 272 35.05 31.09 -15.67
CA SER A 272 35.13 31.88 -14.41
C SER A 272 34.13 31.31 -13.40
N ALA A 273 34.46 31.29 -12.10
CA ALA A 273 33.54 30.95 -11.01
C ALA A 273 33.73 31.90 -9.81
N PRO A 274 32.66 32.42 -9.17
CA PRO A 274 32.76 33.35 -8.04
C PRO A 274 32.39 32.72 -6.68
N THR A 275 32.75 33.42 -5.59
CA THR A 275 32.21 33.31 -4.21
C THR A 275 32.42 31.97 -3.47
N LEU A 276 32.58 31.92 -2.13
CA LEU A 276 32.69 32.96 -1.09
C LEU A 276 33.62 32.43 0.03
N GLN A 277 34.43 33.30 0.66
CA GLN A 277 35.15 32.95 1.90
C GLN A 277 35.00 34.07 2.92
N SER A 278 34.83 33.71 4.20
CA SER A 278 34.61 34.62 5.32
C SER A 278 35.90 35.25 5.85
N GLY A 279 35.75 36.40 6.52
CA GLY A 279 36.78 37.01 7.35
C GLY A 279 36.18 37.56 8.66
N PRO A 280 36.99 37.77 9.71
CA PRO A 280 36.63 38.57 10.87
C PRO A 280 37.61 39.73 11.14
N GLY A 281 37.15 40.79 11.79
CA GLY A 281 38.01 41.71 12.54
C GLY A 281 37.97 43.20 12.16
N ASP A 282 37.38 43.98 13.07
CA ASP A 282 37.86 45.29 13.54
C ASP A 282 37.74 46.57 12.66
N PRO A 283 37.64 47.77 13.29
CA PRO A 283 36.50 48.63 12.95
C PRO A 283 36.80 50.11 12.61
N ALA A 284 35.71 50.86 12.49
CA ALA A 284 35.56 52.33 12.61
C ALA A 284 35.92 53.19 11.38
N SER A 285 34.87 53.69 10.72
CA SER A 285 34.74 55.12 10.35
C SER A 285 33.28 55.46 10.02
N ASN A 286 32.88 56.71 10.26
CA ASN A 286 31.51 57.18 10.06
C ASN A 286 31.28 57.61 8.60
N ASN A 287 30.05 57.47 8.09
CA ASN A 287 29.23 58.64 7.80
C ASN A 287 27.77 58.33 7.44
N ASN A 288 26.94 59.36 7.56
CA ASN A 288 25.48 59.30 7.56
C ASN A 288 24.89 59.26 6.14
N SER A 289 23.89 58.42 5.90
CA SER A 289 22.98 58.52 4.75
C SER A 289 21.68 57.77 5.04
N THR A 290 20.54 58.38 4.69
CA THR A 290 19.21 57.92 5.08
C THR A 290 18.80 56.63 4.37
N ALA A 291 18.67 55.54 5.14
CA ALA A 291 17.93 54.34 4.76
C ALA A 291 16.76 54.14 5.74
N SER A 292 15.66 53.56 5.26
CA SER A 292 14.42 53.40 6.03
C SER A 292 14.64 52.60 7.32
N ALA A 293 13.94 52.99 8.38
CA ALA A 293 14.04 52.35 9.70
C ALA A 293 13.40 50.94 9.72
N LEU A 294 14.13 49.96 9.19
CA LEU A 294 13.93 48.56 9.50
C LEU A 294 14.26 48.35 10.98
N THR A 295 13.23 48.33 11.82
CA THR A 295 13.37 47.92 13.21
C THR A 295 13.93 46.50 13.24
N VAL A 296 15.17 46.34 13.69
CA VAL A 296 15.83 45.02 13.77
C VAL A 296 15.09 44.20 14.81
N VAL A 297 14.15 43.37 14.35
CA VAL A 297 13.33 42.47 15.16
C VAL A 297 14.28 41.60 15.97
N SER A 298 14.23 41.72 17.30
CA SER A 298 15.11 40.96 18.18
C SER A 298 14.81 39.46 18.02
N TRP A 299 15.81 38.59 18.27
CA TRP A 299 15.61 37.15 18.17
C TRP A 299 14.46 36.63 19.05
N THR A 300 14.21 37.26 20.20
CA THR A 300 13.04 36.97 21.05
C THR A 300 11.72 37.40 20.39
N GLN A 301 11.67 38.59 19.78
CA GLN A 301 10.51 39.09 19.04
C GLN A 301 10.23 38.23 17.79
N PHE A 302 11.25 37.76 17.07
CA PHE A 302 11.11 36.83 15.95
C PHE A 302 10.50 35.50 16.42
N ASN A 303 11.05 34.91 17.48
CA ASN A 303 10.52 33.66 18.05
C ASN A 303 9.07 33.80 18.54
N ILE A 304 8.69 34.96 19.09
CA ILE A 304 7.30 35.26 19.48
C ILE A 304 6.39 35.32 18.24
N ILE A 305 6.82 35.94 17.14
CA ILE A 305 6.06 36.00 15.88
C ILE A 305 5.87 34.59 15.30
N ILE A 306 6.94 33.78 15.25
CA ILE A 306 6.87 32.39 14.78
C ILE A 306 5.94 31.55 15.65
N LEU A 307 6.01 31.67 16.98
CA LEU A 307 5.13 30.97 17.91
C LEU A 307 3.66 31.39 17.72
N ALA A 308 3.38 32.69 17.54
CA ALA A 308 2.03 33.19 17.28
C ALA A 308 1.46 32.67 15.94
N VAL A 309 2.29 32.59 14.88
CA VAL A 309 1.89 32.00 13.60
C VAL A 309 1.61 30.50 13.74
N ILE A 310 2.45 29.74 14.45
CA ILE A 310 2.23 28.31 14.71
C ILE A 310 0.93 28.10 15.47
N ILE A 311 0.66 28.87 16.53
CA ILE A 311 -0.59 28.79 17.29
C ILE A 311 -1.80 29.12 16.41
N ALA A 312 -1.72 30.17 15.58
CA ALA A 312 -2.80 30.52 14.65
C ALA A 312 -3.08 29.41 13.63
N VAL A 313 -2.05 28.78 13.08
CA VAL A 313 -2.18 27.64 12.15
C VAL A 313 -2.79 26.43 12.87
N VAL A 314 -2.35 26.11 14.09
CA VAL A 314 -2.93 25.00 14.88
C VAL A 314 -4.39 25.26 15.21
N VAL A 315 -4.77 26.47 15.62
CA VAL A 315 -6.18 26.83 15.88
C VAL A 315 -7.02 26.73 14.62
N LEU A 316 -6.50 27.18 13.46
CA LEU A 316 -7.19 27.07 12.18
C LEU A 316 -7.37 25.61 11.75
N LEU A 317 -6.34 24.78 11.90
CA LEU A 317 -6.41 23.33 11.61
C LEU A 317 -7.39 22.61 12.55
N MET A 318 -7.40 22.92 13.85
CA MET A 318 -8.37 22.38 14.79
C MET A 318 -9.81 22.82 14.45
N GLY A 319 -9.98 24.07 13.98
CA GLY A 319 -11.25 24.57 13.46
C GLY A 319 -11.71 23.82 12.20
N LEU A 320 -10.80 23.54 11.26
CA LEU A 320 -11.09 22.73 10.07
C LEU A 320 -11.42 21.27 10.42
N VAL A 321 -10.68 20.64 11.33
CA VAL A 321 -10.95 19.27 11.80
C VAL A 321 -12.30 19.21 12.52
N GLY A 322 -12.60 20.18 13.39
CA GLY A 322 -13.92 20.31 14.03
C GLY A 322 -15.05 20.54 13.02
N GLY A 323 -14.82 21.35 11.98
CA GLY A 323 -15.74 21.57 10.88
C GLY A 323 -15.99 20.31 10.05
N VAL A 324 -14.95 19.55 9.72
CA VAL A 324 -15.07 18.26 9.00
C VAL A 324 -15.76 17.21 9.87
N TYR A 325 -15.45 17.14 11.16
CA TYR A 325 -16.10 16.22 12.10
C TYR A 325 -17.60 16.53 12.26
N THR A 326 -17.96 17.78 12.53
CA THR A 326 -19.36 18.22 12.66
C THR A 326 -20.13 18.12 11.34
N TYR A 327 -19.50 18.37 10.20
CA TYR A 327 -20.10 18.13 8.89
C TYR A 327 -20.32 16.63 8.61
N ARG A 328 -19.37 15.76 8.99
CA ARG A 328 -19.52 14.30 8.88
C ARG A 328 -20.61 13.78 9.79
N GLU A 329 -20.70 14.27 11.02
CA GLU A 329 -21.79 13.97 11.97
C GLU A 329 -23.15 14.44 11.44
N TYR A 330 -23.24 15.66 10.90
CA TYR A 330 -24.45 16.17 10.25
C TYR A 330 -24.85 15.33 9.02
N ARG A 331 -23.88 14.88 8.21
CA ARG A 331 -24.12 14.02 7.05
C ARG A 331 -24.55 12.62 7.46
N ASN A 332 -23.94 12.05 8.49
CA ASN A 332 -24.38 10.79 9.11
C ASN A 332 -25.80 10.92 9.67
N ARG A 333 -26.14 12.04 10.32
CA ARG A 333 -27.52 12.32 10.75
C ARG A 333 -28.50 12.52 9.60
N LYS A 334 -28.05 12.83 8.38
CA LYS A 334 -28.89 12.79 7.17
C LYS A 334 -28.99 11.43 6.49
N LEU A 335 -28.08 10.50 6.81
CA LEU A 335 -28.14 9.09 6.38
C LEU A 335 -28.96 8.24 7.37
N ASN A 336 -28.89 8.57 8.66
CA ASN A 336 -29.59 7.91 9.75
C ASN A 336 -30.86 8.66 10.20
N ALA A 337 -31.24 9.75 9.53
CA ALA A 337 -32.57 10.32 9.73
C ALA A 337 -33.60 9.39 9.06
N PRO A 338 -34.55 8.80 9.78
CA PRO A 338 -35.72 8.23 9.13
C PRO A 338 -36.43 9.34 8.35
N PHE A 339 -37.08 8.99 7.25
CA PHE A 339 -37.96 9.92 6.56
C PHE A 339 -39.12 10.27 7.51
N TRP A 340 -39.39 11.57 7.71
CA TRP A 340 -40.63 12.04 8.32
C TRP A 340 -41.40 12.85 7.29
N THR A 341 -42.28 12.15 6.58
CA THR A 341 -43.31 12.78 5.74
C THR A 341 -44.34 13.43 6.65
N ILE A 342 -44.38 14.76 6.65
CA ILE A 342 -45.43 15.52 7.35
C ILE A 342 -46.72 15.42 6.53
N GLU A 343 -47.56 14.42 6.81
CA GLU A 343 -48.94 14.44 6.35
C GLU A 343 -49.72 15.51 7.13
N LEU A 344 -50.23 16.51 6.42
CA LEU A 344 -51.22 17.45 6.95
C LEU A 344 -52.61 16.79 6.88
N LYS A 345 -53.02 16.11 7.95
CA LYS A 345 -54.44 15.79 8.20
C LYS A 345 -55.09 16.96 8.94
N GLU A 346 -56.30 17.32 8.54
CA GLU A 346 -56.74 18.72 8.53
C GLU A 346 -56.91 19.40 9.91
N ASP A 347 -57.03 18.63 11.01
CA ASP A 347 -57.24 19.17 12.37
C ASP A 347 -56.31 18.59 13.47
N ASN A 348 -55.21 17.87 13.15
CA ASN A 348 -54.30 17.34 14.17
C ASN A 348 -52.83 17.21 13.72
N ILE A 349 -51.92 17.92 14.40
CA ILE A 349 -50.47 17.75 14.26
C ILE A 349 -49.99 16.72 15.29
N SER A 350 -50.04 15.43 14.95
CA SER A 350 -49.41 14.37 15.74
C SER A 350 -47.97 14.13 15.29
N PHE A 351 -47.01 14.23 16.21
CA PHE A 351 -45.63 13.81 16.00
C PHE A 351 -45.45 12.39 16.55
N SER A 352 -45.11 11.42 15.70
CA SER A 352 -44.71 10.07 16.11
C SER A 352 -43.23 9.84 15.78
N SER A 353 -42.44 9.49 16.80
CA SER A 353 -41.05 9.05 16.64
C SER A 353 -40.94 7.57 16.96
N TYR A 354 -40.45 6.77 16.01
CA TYR A 354 -40.40 5.31 16.10
C TYR A 354 -39.22 4.82 16.98
N HIS A 355 -39.24 5.16 18.28
CA HIS A 355 -38.27 4.70 19.28
C HIS A 355 -38.89 4.64 20.68
N ASP A 356 -39.79 3.67 20.90
CA ASP A 356 -40.20 3.27 22.26
C ASP A 356 -40.48 1.76 22.31
N SER A 357 -39.42 0.96 22.19
CA SER A 357 -39.44 -0.52 22.23
C SER A 357 -38.03 -1.09 22.47
N ILE A 358 -37.49 -0.87 23.67
CA ILE A 358 -36.33 -1.62 24.18
C ILE A 358 -36.77 -2.31 25.47
N PRO A 359 -36.97 -3.64 25.49
CA PRO A 359 -37.34 -4.36 26.70
C PRO A 359 -36.10 -4.59 27.60
N HIS A 360 -36.26 -4.28 28.88
CA HIS A 360 -35.48 -4.77 30.03
C HIS A 360 -33.95 -4.79 29.92
N ALA A 361 -33.32 -3.73 30.44
CA ALA A 361 -32.00 -3.82 31.06
C ALA A 361 -32.18 -3.76 32.60
N ASP A 362 -32.04 -4.89 33.29
CA ASP A 362 -32.13 -4.96 34.76
C ASP A 362 -30.84 -4.45 35.43
N PRO A 363 -30.90 -3.44 36.32
CA PRO A 363 -29.70 -2.84 36.92
C PRO A 363 -29.34 -3.50 38.26
N ASN A 364 -28.96 -4.79 38.26
CA ASN A 364 -28.18 -5.40 39.35
C ASN A 364 -27.58 -6.75 38.93
N GLY A 365 -26.27 -6.75 38.64
CA GLY A 365 -25.47 -7.95 38.36
C GLY A 365 -24.01 -7.63 38.64
N LEU A 366 -23.56 -7.91 39.88
CA LEU A 366 -22.25 -7.53 40.39
C LEU A 366 -21.33 -8.76 40.44
N LEU A 367 -20.12 -8.65 39.88
CA LEU A 367 -19.12 -9.72 39.73
C LEU A 367 -19.57 -10.80 38.69
N GLU A 368 -18.69 -11.56 38.03
CA GLU A 368 -17.25 -11.79 38.27
C GLU A 368 -16.41 -11.53 37.01
N GLU A 369 -15.13 -11.15 37.18
CA GLU A 369 -14.14 -11.05 36.10
C GLU A 369 -13.22 -12.29 36.12
N GLU A 370 -13.17 -13.08 35.03
CA GLU A 370 -12.05 -14.02 34.83
C GLU A 370 -11.75 -14.22 33.32
N PRO A 371 -10.48 -14.26 32.88
CA PRO A 371 -10.13 -14.09 31.46
C PRO A 371 -10.14 -15.39 30.63
N CYS A 372 -10.42 -15.26 29.34
CA CYS A 372 -10.38 -16.38 28.40
C CYS A 372 -8.95 -16.93 28.20
N VAL A 373 -8.67 -18.10 28.79
CA VAL A 373 -7.45 -18.87 28.52
C VAL A 373 -7.60 -19.65 27.21
N VAL A 374 -6.74 -19.40 26.24
CA VAL A 374 -6.73 -20.13 24.96
C VAL A 374 -6.11 -21.52 25.15
N ALA A 375 -6.92 -22.57 24.98
CA ALA A 375 -6.46 -23.96 24.91
C ALA A 375 -6.44 -24.45 23.45
N ALA A 376 -5.30 -24.98 23.01
CA ALA A 376 -5.07 -25.34 21.61
C ALA A 376 -5.06 -26.86 21.37
N ASN A 377 -6.23 -27.46 21.17
CA ASN A 377 -6.39 -28.79 20.59
C ASN A 377 -7.83 -29.01 20.08
N GLY A 378 -8.00 -29.08 18.76
CA GLY A 378 -9.32 -29.26 18.14
C GLY A 378 -9.81 -30.72 18.21
N GLN A 379 -10.89 -30.97 18.95
CA GLN A 379 -11.69 -32.18 18.88
C GLN A 379 -13.15 -31.89 19.26
N LEU A 380 -14.10 -32.28 18.41
CA LEU A 380 -15.53 -32.15 18.72
C LEU A 380 -15.91 -33.19 19.79
N ALA A 381 -16.49 -32.72 20.89
CA ALA A 381 -17.15 -33.56 21.88
C ALA A 381 -18.65 -33.22 21.91
N LEU A 382 -19.49 -34.20 21.57
CA LEU A 382 -20.95 -34.04 21.60
C LEU A 382 -21.43 -34.20 23.06
N ALA A 383 -21.91 -33.12 23.67
CA ALA A 383 -22.34 -33.11 25.07
C ALA A 383 -23.87 -33.08 25.18
N THR A 384 -24.49 -34.24 25.40
CA THR A 384 -25.94 -34.35 25.65
C THR A 384 -26.27 -33.96 27.10
N ALA A 385 -26.90 -32.81 27.31
CA ALA A 385 -27.41 -32.40 28.61
C ALA A 385 -28.79 -33.02 28.87
N ALA A 386 -28.86 -34.05 29.71
CA ALA A 386 -30.11 -34.70 30.11
C ALA A 386 -30.25 -34.78 31.64
N ASN A 387 -31.05 -33.87 32.20
CA ASN A 387 -31.43 -33.79 33.63
C ASN A 387 -30.24 -33.46 34.58
N MET A 388 -30.45 -32.90 35.79
CA MET A 388 -31.63 -32.92 36.64
C MET A 388 -31.96 -31.57 37.30
N TYR A 389 -33.25 -31.34 37.51
CA TYR A 389 -33.76 -30.42 38.54
C TYR A 389 -33.53 -31.02 39.94
N LYS A 390 -33.36 -30.16 40.96
CA LYS A 390 -33.43 -30.57 42.37
C LYS A 390 -34.05 -29.46 43.22
N ALA A 391 -34.69 -29.86 44.31
CA ALA A 391 -34.94 -29.02 45.49
C ALA A 391 -33.80 -29.17 46.52
#